data_AF-A0A9W9PAQ4-F1
#
_entry.id   AF-A0A9W9PAQ4-F1
#
_cell.length_a   1.000
_cell.length_b   1.000
_cell.length_c   1.000
_cell.angle_alpha   90.00
_cell.angle_beta   90.00
_cell.angle_gamma   90.00
#
_symmetry.space_group_name_H-M   'P 1'
#
loop_
_entity.id
_entity.type
_entity.pdbx_description
1 polymer ?
#
loop_
_entity_poly.entity_id
_entity_poly.type
_entity_poly.pdbx_seq_one_letter_code
_entity_poly.pdbx_strand_id
1 'polypeptide(L)'
;MDNNELYIKLKGVLDMTVFSQLLEMDEEEDRKSSSTALCGFIEGSQKKVNHMEISLPKRDFVSLIFKSESLQQCAEPLGFRKLHESCANIERVGAMMSIHGEVAEASDMFHLTLIKEEIQNLNDSLLSARTAINSYKILAKCKTEFGSDVNFSKPSSF
;
A
#
# COMPACT_ATOMS: atom_id res chain seq x y z
N MET A 1 3.44 11.10 20.59
CA MET A 1 2.38 10.54 19.74
C MET A 1 1.55 9.63 20.61
N ASP A 2 0.25 9.89 20.70
CA ASP A 2 -0.68 9.07 21.49
C ASP A 2 -1.00 7.76 20.74
N ASN A 3 -1.29 6.67 21.47
CA ASN A 3 -1.62 5.36 20.91
C ASN A 3 -2.87 5.42 19.99
N ASN A 4 -3.83 6.28 20.27
CA ASN A 4 -5.03 6.47 19.45
C ASN A 4 -4.69 7.16 18.11
N GLU A 5 -3.81 8.16 18.11
CA GLU A 5 -3.29 8.78 16.87
C GLU A 5 -2.60 7.73 15.98
N LEU A 6 -1.82 6.82 16.56
CA LEU A 6 -1.15 5.76 15.82
C LEU A 6 -2.16 4.77 15.23
N TYR A 7 -3.12 4.34 16.03
CA TYR A 7 -4.18 3.44 15.57
C TYR A 7 -4.96 4.04 14.39
N ILE A 8 -5.30 5.33 14.43
CA ILE A 8 -5.97 6.04 13.34
C ILE A 8 -5.09 6.04 12.07
N LYS A 9 -3.79 6.31 12.20
CA LYS A 9 -2.87 6.28 11.05
C LYS A 9 -2.77 4.89 10.44
N LEU A 10 -2.59 3.85 11.25
CA LEU A 10 -2.50 2.46 10.78
C LEU A 10 -3.80 2.01 10.12
N LYS A 11 -4.96 2.27 10.74
CA LYS A 11 -6.28 1.96 10.16
C LYS A 11 -6.54 2.69 8.85
N GLY A 12 -5.91 3.85 8.65
CA GLY A 12 -5.98 4.62 7.41
C GLY A 12 -5.21 4.02 6.23
N VAL A 13 -4.32 3.06 6.48
CA VAL A 13 -3.43 2.45 5.46
C VAL A 13 -3.50 0.92 5.41
N LEU A 14 -3.91 0.27 6.50
CA LEU A 14 -3.98 -1.18 6.65
C LEU A 14 -5.39 -1.64 7.03
N ASP A 15 -5.78 -2.79 6.51
CA ASP A 15 -6.86 -3.58 7.10
C ASP A 15 -6.39 -4.09 8.47
N MET A 16 -7.00 -3.57 9.53
CA MET A 16 -6.61 -3.93 10.89
C MET A 16 -6.87 -5.40 11.22
N THR A 17 -7.80 -6.08 10.54
CA THR A 17 -8.05 -7.51 10.74
C THR A 17 -6.88 -8.32 10.19
N VAL A 18 -6.47 -8.03 8.95
CA VAL A 18 -5.32 -8.68 8.30
C VAL A 18 -4.04 -8.35 9.06
N PHE A 19 -3.86 -7.10 9.47
CA PHE A 19 -2.70 -6.68 10.24
C PHE A 19 -2.61 -7.37 11.60
N SER A 20 -3.73 -7.52 12.33
CA SER A 20 -3.75 -8.29 13.58
C SER A 20 -3.34 -9.75 13.37
N GLN A 21 -3.85 -10.41 12.32
CA GLN A 21 -3.44 -11.78 11.99
C GLN A 21 -1.96 -11.86 11.64
N LEU A 22 -1.44 -10.89 10.88
CA LEU A 22 -0.01 -10.81 10.55
C LEU A 22 0.85 -10.69 11.81
N LEU A 23 0.42 -9.93 12.81
CA LEU A 23 1.11 -9.81 14.09
C LEU A 23 1.03 -11.10 14.90
N GLU A 24 -0.11 -11.80 14.90
CA GLU A 24 -0.28 -13.10 15.59
C GLU A 24 0.64 -14.19 15.04
N MET A 25 1.11 -14.06 13.80
CA MET A 25 2.08 -14.96 13.17
C MET A 25 3.54 -14.68 13.55
N ASP A 26 3.83 -13.57 14.24
CA ASP A 26 5.20 -13.31 14.73
C ASP A 26 5.54 -14.29 15.87
N GLU A 27 6.56 -15.12 15.67
CA GLU A 27 7.05 -16.08 16.68
C GLU A 27 7.78 -15.40 17.86
N GLU A 28 8.29 -14.18 17.65
CA GLU A 28 9.04 -13.40 18.61
C GLU A 28 8.24 -12.17 19.10
N GLU A 29 8.42 -11.78 20.37
CA GLU A 29 7.79 -10.58 20.94
C GLU A 29 8.25 -9.27 20.27
N ASP A 30 9.35 -9.31 19.50
CA ASP A 30 9.99 -8.15 18.88
C ASP A 30 9.30 -7.68 17.58
N ARG A 31 8.29 -8.40 17.10
CA ARG A 31 7.50 -8.10 15.89
C ARG A 31 8.36 -7.93 14.62
N LYS A 32 9.48 -8.65 14.54
CA LYS A 32 10.45 -8.50 13.45
C LYS A 32 9.98 -9.03 12.11
N SER A 33 9.24 -10.13 12.06
CA SER A 33 8.79 -10.71 10.79
C SER A 33 7.75 -9.83 10.12
N SER A 34 6.69 -9.43 10.83
CA SER A 34 5.70 -8.46 10.35
C SER A 34 6.31 -7.11 9.96
N SER A 35 7.23 -6.56 10.76
CA SER A 35 7.93 -5.31 10.40
C SER A 35 8.77 -5.48 9.13
N THR A 36 9.46 -6.60 8.95
CA THR A 36 10.28 -6.86 7.77
C THR A 36 9.41 -7.00 6.52
N ALA A 37 8.30 -7.73 6.62
CA ALA A 37 7.35 -7.91 5.53
C ALA A 37 6.74 -6.57 5.07
N LEU A 38 6.25 -5.76 6.02
CA LEU A 38 5.62 -4.47 5.71
C LEU A 38 6.62 -3.46 5.13
N CYS A 39 7.82 -3.33 5.73
CA CYS A 39 8.86 -2.43 5.21
C CYS A 39 9.36 -2.88 3.84
N GLY A 40 9.64 -4.18 3.68
CA GLY A 40 10.10 -4.75 2.41
C GLY A 40 9.08 -4.57 1.30
N PHE A 41 7.80 -4.76 1.60
CA PHE A 41 6.72 -4.48 0.65
C PHE A 41 6.71 -3.01 0.22
N ILE A 42 6.79 -2.05 1.15
CA ILE A 42 6.78 -0.61 0.82
C ILE A 42 7.96 -0.24 -0.07
N GLU A 43 9.16 -0.72 0.24
CA GLU A 43 10.36 -0.45 -0.56
C GLU A 43 10.29 -1.07 -1.95
N GLY A 44 9.84 -2.32 -2.05
CA GLY A 44 9.62 -2.99 -3.34
C GLY A 44 8.55 -2.30 -4.18
N SER A 45 7.46 -1.86 -3.53
CA SER A 45 6.35 -1.16 -4.16
C SER A 45 6.75 0.20 -4.71
N GLN A 46 7.57 0.97 -3.98
CA GLN A 46 8.05 2.26 -4.47
C GLN A 46 8.84 2.10 -5.78
N LYS A 47 9.69 1.07 -5.89
CA LYS A 47 10.42 0.78 -7.13
C LYS A 47 9.48 0.44 -8.29
N LYS A 48 8.41 -0.32 -8.03
CA LYS A 48 7.38 -0.66 -9.02
C LYS A 48 6.63 0.60 -9.49
N VAL A 49 6.19 1.44 -8.56
CA VAL A 49 5.47 2.69 -8.86
C VAL A 49 6.33 3.65 -9.67
N ASN A 50 7.61 3.84 -9.30
CA ASN A 50 8.54 4.65 -10.10
C ASN A 50 8.69 4.12 -11.54
N HIS A 51 8.62 2.80 -11.74
CA HIS A 51 8.64 2.24 -13.09
C HIS A 51 7.31 2.48 -13.83
N MET A 52 6.17 2.45 -13.14
CA MET A 52 4.89 2.80 -13.75
C MET A 52 4.89 4.24 -14.28
N GLU A 53 5.43 5.19 -13.52
CA GLU A 53 5.61 6.59 -13.96
C GLU A 53 6.43 6.70 -15.25
N ILE A 54 7.46 5.87 -15.40
CA ILE A 54 8.31 5.82 -16.60
C ILE A 54 7.62 5.12 -17.78
N SER A 55 6.78 4.11 -17.52
CA SER A 55 6.05 3.35 -18.53
C SER A 55 4.87 4.13 -19.12
N LEU A 56 4.21 4.97 -18.32
CA LEU A 56 3.04 5.74 -18.76
C LEU A 56 3.29 6.64 -20.00
N PRO A 57 4.32 7.50 -20.05
CA PRO A 57 4.58 8.33 -21.25
C PRO A 57 4.98 7.50 -22.47
N LYS A 58 5.47 6.27 -22.26
CA LYS A 58 5.80 5.32 -23.34
C LYS A 58 4.57 4.54 -23.84
N ARG A 59 3.40 4.76 -23.23
CA ARG A 59 2.15 4.02 -23.52
C ARG A 59 2.31 2.50 -23.43
N ASP A 60 3.21 2.05 -22.56
CA ASP A 60 3.48 0.63 -22.33
C ASP A 60 2.44 0.05 -21.34
N PHE A 61 1.20 -0.09 -21.81
CA PHE A 61 0.07 -0.53 -20.99
C PHE A 61 0.23 -1.97 -20.49
N VAL A 62 0.88 -2.84 -21.27
CA VAL A 62 1.17 -4.23 -20.86
C VAL A 62 2.05 -4.23 -19.62
N SER A 63 3.13 -3.43 -19.60
CA SER A 63 4.03 -3.32 -18.46
C SER A 63 3.38 -2.65 -17.25
N LEU A 64 2.47 -1.68 -17.48
CA LEU A 64 1.67 -1.06 -16.42
C LEU A 64 0.77 -2.08 -15.73
N ILE A 65 -0.06 -2.79 -16.51
CA ILE A 65 -1.00 -3.81 -16.01
C ILE A 65 -0.25 -4.90 -15.24
N PHE A 66 0.83 -5.43 -15.80
CA PHE A 66 1.62 -6.47 -15.13
C PHE A 66 2.18 -6.00 -13.77
N LYS A 67 2.58 -4.73 -13.68
CA LYS A 67 3.12 -4.18 -12.43
C LYS A 67 2.04 -3.92 -11.40
N SER A 68 0.87 -3.44 -11.80
CA SER A 68 -0.26 -3.24 -10.90
C SER A 68 -0.76 -4.58 -10.37
N GLU A 69 -0.85 -5.60 -11.22
CA GLU A 69 -1.28 -6.94 -10.81
C GLU A 69 -0.31 -7.53 -9.79
N SER A 70 0.99 -7.48 -10.10
CA SER A 70 2.02 -7.94 -9.17
C SER A 70 2.05 -7.13 -7.87
N LEU A 71 1.71 -5.85 -7.89
CA LEU A 71 1.64 -5.01 -6.69
C LEU A 71 0.41 -5.37 -5.85
N GLN A 72 -0.74 -5.58 -6.49
CA GLN A 72 -2.00 -5.98 -5.87
C GLN A 72 -1.86 -7.33 -5.14
N GLN A 73 -1.28 -8.34 -5.79
CA GLN A 73 -1.02 -9.65 -5.20
C GLN A 73 -0.12 -9.57 -3.96
N CYS A 74 0.84 -8.65 -3.95
CA CYS A 74 1.69 -8.43 -2.77
C CYS A 74 0.98 -7.61 -1.66
N ALA A 75 0.05 -6.74 -2.02
CA ALA A 75 -0.66 -5.85 -1.10
C ALA A 75 -1.73 -6.57 -0.28
N GLU A 76 -2.45 -7.51 -0.90
CA GLU A 76 -3.59 -8.24 -0.33
C GLU A 76 -3.26 -9.00 0.97
N PRO A 77 -2.22 -9.87 1.04
CA PRO A 77 -1.90 -10.61 2.26
C PRO A 77 -1.38 -9.71 3.39
N LEU A 78 -1.01 -8.47 3.09
CA LEU A 78 -0.51 -7.49 4.06
C LEU A 78 -1.58 -6.46 4.46
N GLY A 79 -2.76 -6.48 3.83
CA GLY A 79 -3.88 -5.62 4.17
C GLY A 79 -3.81 -4.20 3.59
N PHE A 80 -2.98 -3.91 2.58
CA PHE A 80 -2.87 -2.56 2.00
C PHE A 80 -4.03 -2.23 1.02
N ARG A 81 -5.23 -2.01 1.54
CA ARG A 81 -6.46 -1.88 0.75
C ARG A 81 -6.42 -0.75 -0.30
N LYS A 82 -5.90 0.43 0.06
CA LYS A 82 -5.84 1.58 -0.87
C LYS A 82 -4.89 1.31 -2.05
N LEU A 83 -3.77 0.64 -1.80
CA LEU A 83 -2.85 0.25 -2.86
C LEU A 83 -3.50 -0.76 -3.81
N HIS A 84 -4.21 -1.73 -3.25
CA HIS A 84 -4.97 -2.71 -4.02
C HIS A 84 -6.02 -2.03 -4.92
N GLU A 85 -6.78 -1.06 -4.39
CA GLU A 85 -7.81 -0.33 -5.16
C GLU A 85 -7.22 0.48 -6.32
N SER A 86 -6.17 1.25 -6.08
CA SER A 86 -5.49 1.99 -7.17
C SER A 86 -4.89 1.06 -8.22
N CYS A 87 -4.35 -0.10 -7.84
CA CYS A 87 -3.87 -1.09 -8.79
C CYS A 87 -5.01 -1.61 -9.70
N ALA A 88 -6.15 -1.99 -9.12
CA ALA A 88 -7.31 -2.46 -9.88
C ALA A 88 -7.83 -1.40 -10.87
N ASN A 89 -7.79 -0.12 -10.49
CA ASN A 89 -8.16 0.98 -11.39
C ASN A 89 -7.18 1.13 -12.56
N ILE A 90 -5.86 1.05 -12.30
CA ILE A 90 -4.83 1.07 -13.35
C ILE A 90 -5.02 -0.09 -14.32
N GLU A 91 -5.27 -1.31 -13.82
CA GLU A 91 -5.49 -2.48 -14.66
C GLU A 91 -6.71 -2.33 -15.55
N ARG A 92 -7.83 -1.91 -14.98
CA ARG A 92 -9.09 -1.71 -15.70
C ARG A 92 -8.91 -0.70 -16.83
N VAL A 93 -8.33 0.46 -16.55
CA VAL A 93 -8.13 1.51 -17.57
C VAL A 93 -7.06 1.08 -18.57
N GLY A 94 -5.95 0.50 -18.11
CA GLY A 94 -4.87 0.01 -18.96
C GLY A 94 -5.35 -1.07 -19.95
N ALA A 95 -6.18 -2.00 -19.52
CA ALA A 95 -6.74 -3.04 -20.37
C ALA A 95 -7.66 -2.46 -21.47
N MET A 96 -8.48 -1.46 -21.12
CA MET A 96 -9.30 -0.73 -22.11
C MET A 96 -8.41 -0.10 -23.19
N MET A 97 -7.34 0.59 -22.78
CA MET A 97 -6.39 1.23 -23.68
C MET A 97 -5.57 0.23 -24.52
N SER A 98 -5.25 -0.94 -23.96
CA SER A 98 -4.50 -1.98 -24.69
C SER A 98 -5.33 -2.64 -25.80
N ILE A 99 -6.64 -2.74 -25.64
CA ILE A 99 -7.54 -3.39 -26.60
C ILE A 99 -7.96 -2.42 -27.72
N HIS A 100 -8.16 -1.14 -27.37
CA HIS A 100 -8.76 -0.15 -28.28
C HIS A 100 -7.71 0.68 -29.02
N GLY A 101 -6.56 0.08 -29.36
CA GLY A 101 -5.43 0.76 -30.00
C GLY A 101 -5.89 1.84 -30.99
N GLU A 102 -5.66 3.10 -30.61
CA GLU A 102 -6.14 4.33 -31.27
C GLU A 102 -7.65 4.62 -31.14
N VAL A 103 -8.08 5.02 -29.93
CA VAL A 103 -9.31 5.83 -29.77
C VAL A 103 -8.96 7.29 -30.07
N ALA A 104 -9.94 8.09 -30.50
CA ALA A 104 -9.77 9.54 -30.74
C ALA A 104 -8.92 10.22 -29.64
N GLU A 105 -8.00 11.10 -30.03
CA GLU A 105 -6.95 11.69 -29.16
C GLU A 105 -7.46 12.22 -27.80
N ALA A 106 -8.67 12.76 -27.75
CA ALA A 106 -9.29 13.26 -26.52
C ALA A 106 -9.60 12.16 -25.50
N SER A 107 -10.02 10.97 -25.95
CA SER A 107 -10.29 9.82 -25.08
C SER A 107 -8.99 9.22 -24.53
N ASP A 108 -7.94 9.19 -25.33
CA ASP A 108 -6.61 8.74 -24.91
C ASP A 108 -6.05 9.62 -23.80
N MET A 109 -6.13 10.95 -23.96
CA MET A 109 -5.67 11.91 -22.96
C MET A 109 -6.44 11.80 -21.64
N PHE A 110 -7.74 11.52 -21.69
CA PHE A 110 -8.56 11.29 -20.50
C PHE A 110 -8.09 10.03 -19.74
N HIS A 111 -7.94 8.89 -20.42
CA HIS A 111 -7.50 7.65 -19.77
C HIS A 111 -6.06 7.72 -19.24
N LEU A 112 -5.15 8.39 -19.96
CA LEU A 112 -3.79 8.64 -19.47
C LEU A 112 -3.78 9.50 -18.20
N THR A 113 -4.66 10.50 -18.12
CA THR A 113 -4.84 11.31 -16.90
C THR A 113 -5.32 10.45 -15.74
N LEU A 114 -6.31 9.58 -15.96
CA LEU A 114 -6.80 8.67 -14.91
C LEU A 114 -5.70 7.73 -14.39
N ILE A 115 -4.92 7.11 -15.28
CA ILE A 115 -3.81 6.23 -14.86
C ILE A 115 -2.77 7.05 -14.08
N LYS A 116 -2.47 8.27 -14.51
CA LYS A 116 -1.53 9.15 -13.81
C LYS A 116 -2.00 9.50 -12.39
N GLU A 117 -3.29 9.82 -12.23
CA GLU A 117 -3.88 10.09 -10.93
C GLU A 117 -3.80 8.87 -10.01
N GLU A 118 -4.05 7.66 -10.52
CA GLU A 118 -3.91 6.45 -9.72
C GLU A 118 -2.47 6.12 -9.34
N ILE A 119 -1.51 6.38 -10.23
CA ILE A 119 -0.08 6.27 -9.89
C ILE A 119 0.29 7.27 -8.77
N GLN A 120 -0.26 8.48 -8.80
CA GLN A 120 -0.08 9.45 -7.70
C GLN A 120 -0.71 8.95 -6.40
N ASN A 121 -1.93 8.40 -6.46
CA ASN A 121 -2.59 7.79 -5.30
C ASN A 121 -1.77 6.65 -4.69
N LEU A 122 -1.10 5.85 -5.52
CA LEU A 122 -0.17 4.80 -5.05
C LEU A 122 1.02 5.41 -4.28
N ASN A 123 1.65 6.46 -4.80
CA ASN A 123 2.75 7.16 -4.12
C ASN A 123 2.31 7.72 -2.76
N ASP A 124 1.18 8.41 -2.73
CA ASP A 124 0.67 9.03 -1.50
C ASP A 124 0.29 7.97 -0.45
N SER A 125 -0.27 6.84 -0.91
CA SER A 125 -0.59 5.69 -0.07
C SER A 125 0.67 5.03 0.48
N LEU A 126 1.72 4.88 -0.33
CA LEU A 126 3.02 4.34 0.11
C LEU A 126 3.71 5.25 1.12
N LEU A 127 3.65 6.57 0.93
CA LEU A 127 4.21 7.54 1.88
C LEU A 127 3.46 7.51 3.22
N SER A 128 2.12 7.48 3.16
CA SER A 128 1.27 7.36 4.34
C SER A 128 1.55 6.06 5.10
N ALA A 129 1.65 4.94 4.38
CA ALA A 129 1.99 3.63 4.92
C ALA A 129 3.35 3.63 5.60
N ARG A 130 4.38 4.14 4.91
CA ARG A 130 5.74 4.27 5.45
C ARG A 130 5.75 5.06 6.74
N THR A 131 5.01 6.17 6.78
CA THR A 131 4.93 7.05 7.94
C THR A 131 4.27 6.33 9.12
N ALA A 132 3.11 5.71 8.90
CA ALA A 132 2.37 4.97 9.93
C ALA A 132 3.19 3.80 10.50
N ILE A 133 3.82 3.00 9.63
CA ILE A 133 4.63 1.84 10.04
C ILE A 133 5.92 2.26 10.75
N ASN A 134 6.58 3.34 10.32
CA ASN A 134 7.73 3.87 11.04
C ASN A 134 7.36 4.39 12.43
N SER A 135 6.22 5.08 12.57
CA SER A 135 5.71 5.49 13.88
C SER A 135 5.41 4.30 14.78
N TYR A 136 4.82 3.23 14.24
CA TYR A 136 4.60 1.97 14.96
C TYR A 136 5.91 1.35 15.45
N LYS A 137 6.91 1.24 14.58
CA LYS A 137 8.22 0.65 14.90
C LYS A 137 8.96 1.40 16.00
N ILE A 138 8.92 2.74 15.99
CA ILE A 138 9.52 3.57 17.05
C ILE A 138 8.84 3.28 18.39
N LEU A 139 7.50 3.25 18.41
CA LEU A 139 6.75 2.98 19.64
C LEU A 139 6.94 1.55 20.15
N ALA A 140 7.04 0.55 19.26
CA ALA A 140 7.34 -0.83 19.65
C ALA A 140 8.73 -0.94 20.30
N LYS A 141 9.76 -0.32 19.71
CA LYS A 141 11.12 -0.29 20.27
C LYS A 141 11.20 0.44 21.62
N CYS A 142 10.54 1.59 21.75
CA CYS A 142 10.48 2.31 23.03
C CYS A 142 9.79 1.46 24.13
N LYS A 143 8.85 0.58 23.79
CA LYS A 143 8.16 -0.27 24.78
C LYS A 143 8.99 -1.48 25.19
N THR A 144 9.75 -2.08 24.28
CA THR A 144 10.69 -3.18 24.62
C THR A 144 11.83 -2.70 25.51
N GLU A 145 12.26 -1.44 25.39
CA GLU A 145 13.33 -0.86 26.21
C GLU A 145 12.84 -0.34 27.58
N PHE A 146 11.55 -0.01 27.73
CA PHE A 146 11.00 0.64 28.93
C PHE A 146 9.83 -0.12 29.60
N GLY A 147 9.48 -1.32 29.15
CA GLY A 147 8.50 -2.21 29.80
C GLY A 147 7.11 -1.58 29.98
N SER A 148 6.29 -1.58 28.94
CA SER A 148 4.84 -1.34 29.11
C SER A 148 4.00 -2.12 28.11
N ASP A 149 3.16 -3.00 28.66
CA ASP A 149 2.16 -3.80 27.94
C ASP A 149 1.15 -2.89 27.25
N VAL A 150 1.09 -2.92 25.92
CA VAL A 150 -0.06 -2.40 25.19
C VAL A 150 -0.79 -3.55 24.56
N ASN A 151 -1.90 -3.89 25.21
CA ASN A 151 -2.89 -4.81 24.69
C ASN A 151 -3.65 -4.07 23.57
N PHE A 152 -3.48 -4.50 22.32
CA PHE A 152 -4.32 -4.05 21.19
C PHE A 152 -5.71 -4.70 21.25
N SER A 153 -6.27 -4.82 22.46
CA SER A 153 -7.65 -5.24 22.65
C SER A 153 -8.55 -4.22 21.96
N LYS A 154 -9.50 -4.74 21.17
CA LYS A 154 -10.52 -3.98 20.44
C LYS A 154 -10.97 -2.73 21.21
N PRO A 155 -11.17 -1.57 20.55
CA PRO A 155 -11.78 -0.43 21.21
C PRO A 155 -13.10 -0.89 21.83
N SER A 156 -13.27 -0.63 23.14
CA SER A 156 -14.51 -0.84 23.85
C SER A 156 -15.62 -0.13 23.07
N SER A 157 -16.57 -0.93 22.57
CA SER A 157 -17.76 -0.46 21.87
C SER A 157 -18.48 0.62 22.67
N PHE A 158 -18.70 1.78 22.05
CA PHE A 158 -19.76 2.70 22.44
C PHE A 158 -21.05 2.29 21.75
#